data_AF-A0A1Y4DVM6-F1
#
_entry.id   AF-A0A1Y4DVM6-F1
#
_cell.length_a   1.000
_cell.length_b   1.000
_cell.length_c   1.000
_cell.angle_alpha   90.00
_cell.angle_beta   90.00
_cell.angle_gamma   90.00
#
_symmetry.space_group_name_H-M   'P 1'
#
loop_
_entity.id
_entity.type
_entity.pdbx_description
1 polymer ?
#
loop_
_entity_poly.entity_id
_entity_poly.type
_entity_poly.pdbx_seq_one_letter_code
_entity_poly.pdbx_strand_id
1 'polypeptide(L)'
;MADAPGGLADFVSTMGGDRALRVEESLGGGFVRLRVAEAERRQAKHDVRCVEDAVMEMLRNARDAGARHIYVATTREGDLRTTTMLDDGSGIPADMHERVFEARVTSKLESVHMDRWGIHGRGMALFSIKENAVSAEVVSSAPGKGSALRVVTDVNALPERADQSSWPSVGVDDDGRDACVRGPHNIVRTCCEFALEERGTCEVYLGSPAEVVATARARARQSVDGSDLLFIDSLDQLPVIERLRAAADARELREQAASLGLEMSERTAHRIVSGQIRPLRSVASRLTRTSEDLGSAGPREVDLVRDRRGLRVAPDDVDEFSRVMERDFALLADRYYLTLAGEPRVRVTGSRVTVTFDLAPSD
;
A
#
# COMPACT_ATOMS: atom_id res chain seq x y z
N MET A 1 -35.42 -14.81 54.82
CA MET A 1 -34.02 -14.60 54.40
C MET A 1 -33.87 -15.27 53.05
N ALA A 2 -33.75 -14.43 52.02
CA ALA A 2 -33.46 -14.83 50.65
C ALA A 2 -31.95 -14.69 50.43
N ASP A 3 -31.34 -15.67 49.76
CA ASP A 3 -30.03 -15.59 49.09
C ASP A 3 -29.79 -16.95 48.42
N ALA A 4 -29.28 -17.13 47.20
CA ALA A 4 -29.30 -16.41 45.93
C ALA A 4 -29.01 -17.51 44.87
N PRO A 5 -29.46 -17.39 43.62
CA PRO A 5 -29.16 -18.40 42.61
C PRO A 5 -27.70 -18.25 42.17
N GLY A 6 -26.84 -19.22 42.52
CA GLY A 6 -25.49 -19.41 41.96
C GLY A 6 -25.61 -19.72 40.47
N GLY A 7 -25.90 -18.66 39.73
CA GLY A 7 -26.56 -18.70 38.45
C GLY A 7 -25.64 -19.10 37.32
N LEU A 8 -26.27 -19.21 36.15
CA LEU A 8 -25.68 -19.44 34.83
C LEU A 8 -24.28 -18.82 34.59
N ALA A 9 -23.94 -17.72 35.27
CA ALA A 9 -22.61 -17.10 35.28
C ALA A 9 -21.47 -18.03 35.73
N ASP A 10 -21.67 -18.85 36.78
CA ASP A 10 -20.65 -19.81 37.25
C ASP A 10 -20.52 -21.01 36.31
N PHE A 11 -21.60 -21.35 35.59
CA PHE A 11 -21.57 -22.39 34.56
C PHE A 11 -20.88 -21.90 33.27
N VAL A 12 -21.13 -20.65 32.86
CA VAL A 12 -20.50 -20.00 31.70
C VAL A 12 -19.00 -19.76 31.94
N SER A 13 -18.58 -19.44 33.17
CA SER A 13 -17.15 -19.32 33.51
C SER A 13 -16.44 -20.68 33.43
N THR A 14 -17.12 -21.77 33.80
CA THR A 14 -16.57 -23.12 33.80
C THR A 14 -16.44 -23.70 32.38
N MET A 15 -17.32 -23.34 31.43
CA MET A 15 -17.20 -23.74 30.01
C MET A 15 -16.37 -22.76 29.15
N GLY A 16 -16.20 -21.50 29.58
CA GLY A 16 -15.45 -20.46 28.87
C GLY A 16 -14.04 -20.20 29.42
N GLY A 17 -13.48 -21.16 30.18
CA GLY A 17 -12.45 -20.96 31.21
C GLY A 17 -11.19 -20.17 30.85
N ASP A 18 -10.77 -20.12 29.58
CA ASP A 18 -9.59 -19.34 29.15
C ASP A 18 -9.97 -18.05 28.39
N ARG A 19 -11.16 -18.03 27.77
CA ARG A 19 -11.71 -16.90 27.01
C ARG A 19 -12.25 -15.81 27.94
N ALA A 20 -12.96 -16.19 28.99
CA ALA A 20 -13.52 -15.25 29.97
C ALA A 20 -12.44 -14.57 30.82
N LEU A 21 -11.31 -15.25 31.07
CA LEU A 21 -10.19 -14.69 31.83
C LEU A 21 -9.40 -13.63 31.05
N ARG A 22 -9.43 -13.69 29.71
CA ARG A 22 -8.72 -12.73 28.84
C ARG A 22 -9.54 -11.50 28.47
N VAL A 23 -10.84 -11.47 28.72
CA VAL A 23 -11.72 -10.34 28.38
C VAL A 23 -11.91 -9.42 29.59
N GLU A 24 -11.58 -8.14 29.44
CA GLU A 24 -11.88 -7.09 30.42
C GLU A 24 -13.29 -6.57 30.23
N GLU A 25 -13.62 -6.22 28.99
CA GLU A 25 -14.87 -5.56 28.62
C GLU A 25 -15.34 -6.11 27.27
N SER A 26 -16.64 -6.41 27.15
CA SER A 26 -17.26 -6.69 25.86
C SER A 26 -17.77 -5.38 25.27
N LEU A 27 -17.36 -5.08 24.03
CA LEU A 27 -17.65 -3.79 23.39
C LEU A 27 -18.83 -3.86 22.42
N GLY A 28 -19.36 -5.05 22.16
CA GLY A 28 -20.38 -5.30 21.12
C GLY A 28 -19.75 -5.55 19.74
N GLY A 29 -20.57 -6.02 18.79
CA GLY A 29 -20.14 -6.23 17.40
C GLY A 29 -19.01 -7.25 17.20
N GLY A 30 -18.76 -8.13 18.18
CA GLY A 30 -17.63 -9.07 18.17
C GLY A 30 -16.31 -8.49 18.69
N PHE A 31 -16.29 -7.23 19.12
CA PHE A 31 -15.12 -6.58 19.71
C PHE A 31 -15.09 -6.70 21.23
N VAL A 32 -13.89 -6.85 21.75
CA VAL A 32 -13.61 -6.92 23.18
C VAL A 32 -12.38 -6.09 23.51
N ARG A 33 -12.26 -5.68 24.77
CA ARG A 33 -11.03 -5.20 25.35
C ARG A 33 -10.36 -6.35 26.11
N LEU A 34 -9.12 -6.68 25.77
CA LEU A 34 -8.37 -7.75 26.44
C LEU A 34 -7.79 -7.30 27.78
N ARG A 35 -7.71 -8.20 28.75
CA ARG A 35 -6.90 -8.05 29.97
C ARG A 35 -5.44 -8.31 29.61
N VAL A 36 -4.62 -7.26 29.64
CA VAL A 36 -3.20 -7.34 29.30
C VAL A 36 -2.42 -6.50 30.33
N ALA A 37 -1.20 -6.93 30.68
CA ALA A 37 -0.35 -6.18 31.59
C ALA A 37 -0.02 -4.78 31.03
N GLU A 38 0.06 -3.77 31.90
CA GLU A 38 0.40 -2.39 31.51
C GLU A 38 1.77 -2.31 30.80
N ALA A 39 2.69 -3.21 31.13
CA ALA A 39 3.98 -3.34 30.45
C ALA A 39 3.83 -3.59 28.94
N GLU A 40 2.84 -4.39 28.51
CA GLU A 40 2.59 -4.65 27.09
C GLU A 40 2.03 -3.41 26.38
N ARG A 41 1.23 -2.59 27.08
CA ARG A 41 0.77 -1.30 26.54
C ARG A 41 1.94 -0.36 26.26
N ARG A 42 2.92 -0.29 27.17
CA ARG A 42 4.13 0.53 26.98
C ARG A 42 5.00 -0.02 25.87
N GLN A 43 5.12 -1.35 25.77
CA GLN A 43 5.88 -2.00 24.71
C GLN A 43 5.27 -1.74 23.33
N ALA A 44 3.93 -1.76 23.22
CA ALA A 44 3.26 -1.58 21.94
C ALA A 44 3.62 -0.30 21.20
N LYS A 45 3.86 0.82 21.91
CA LYS A 45 4.32 2.06 21.28
C LYS A 45 5.62 1.87 20.50
N HIS A 46 6.49 0.98 20.95
CA HIS A 46 7.77 0.68 20.32
C HIS A 46 7.68 -0.38 19.21
N ASP A 47 6.50 -0.96 18.95
CA ASP A 47 6.32 -1.94 17.88
C ASP A 47 6.32 -1.29 16.48
N VAL A 48 5.82 -0.05 16.38
CA VAL A 48 5.87 0.76 15.15
C VAL A 48 7.03 1.75 15.27
N ARG A 49 8.12 1.50 14.54
CA ARG A 49 9.36 2.30 14.59
C ARG A 49 9.62 3.09 13.32
N CYS A 50 8.96 2.70 12.24
CA CYS A 50 9.01 3.39 10.96
C CYS A 50 7.66 3.31 10.25
N VAL A 51 7.48 4.13 9.20
CA VAL A 51 6.27 4.12 8.37
C VAL A 51 6.01 2.73 7.79
N GLU A 52 7.05 1.98 7.43
CA GLU A 52 6.93 0.63 6.91
C GLU A 52 6.31 -0.35 7.91
N ASP A 53 6.62 -0.22 9.21
CA ASP A 53 6.02 -1.06 10.25
C ASP A 53 4.51 -0.79 10.35
N ALA A 54 4.11 0.50 10.27
CA ALA A 54 2.69 0.87 10.27
C ALA A 54 1.94 0.29 9.06
N VAL A 55 2.53 0.38 7.86
CA VAL A 55 1.96 -0.20 6.63
C VAL A 55 1.80 -1.72 6.77
N MET A 56 2.80 -2.41 7.32
CA MET A 56 2.74 -3.85 7.54
C MET A 56 1.62 -4.23 8.50
N GLU A 57 1.47 -3.53 9.61
CA GLU A 57 0.37 -3.77 10.57
C GLU A 57 -1.01 -3.51 9.96
N MET A 58 -1.15 -2.49 9.11
CA MET A 58 -2.40 -2.26 8.36
C MET A 58 -2.70 -3.42 7.40
N LEU A 59 -1.70 -3.91 6.67
CA LEU A 59 -1.85 -5.05 5.73
C LEU A 59 -2.27 -6.32 6.46
N ARG A 60 -1.63 -6.62 7.59
CA ARG A 60 -1.96 -7.77 8.46
C ARG A 60 -3.40 -7.66 8.96
N ASN A 61 -3.83 -6.48 9.38
CA ASN A 61 -5.20 -6.25 9.82
C ASN A 61 -6.23 -6.49 8.71
N ALA A 62 -5.97 -6.03 7.49
CA ALA A 62 -6.84 -6.27 6.35
C ALA A 62 -6.93 -7.78 6.01
N ARG A 63 -5.80 -8.49 5.93
CA ARG A 63 -5.78 -9.96 5.73
C ARG A 63 -6.59 -10.69 6.79
N ASP A 64 -6.33 -10.39 8.06
CA ASP A 64 -7.02 -11.05 9.16
C ASP A 64 -8.52 -10.72 9.21
N ALA A 65 -8.94 -9.58 8.64
CA ALA A 65 -10.35 -9.25 8.42
C ALA A 65 -10.97 -10.02 7.24
N GLY A 66 -10.20 -10.89 6.58
CA GLY A 66 -10.62 -11.71 5.46
C GLY A 66 -10.58 -11.01 4.11
N ALA A 67 -9.89 -9.86 3.99
CA ALA A 67 -9.81 -9.13 2.73
C ALA A 67 -9.14 -9.97 1.63
N ARG A 68 -9.74 -9.95 0.44
CA ARG A 68 -9.21 -10.57 -0.78
C ARG A 68 -8.49 -9.55 -1.64
N HIS A 69 -8.87 -8.28 -1.57
CA HIS A 69 -8.24 -7.18 -2.31
C HIS A 69 -7.93 -6.04 -1.35
N ILE A 70 -6.67 -5.63 -1.33
CA ILE A 70 -6.16 -4.56 -0.48
C ILE A 70 -5.52 -3.50 -1.37
N TYR A 71 -5.97 -2.26 -1.23
CA TYR A 71 -5.47 -1.12 -2.00
C TYR A 71 -4.76 -0.15 -1.06
N VAL A 72 -3.50 0.13 -1.33
CA VAL A 72 -2.65 1.00 -0.54
C VAL A 72 -2.31 2.24 -1.37
N ALA A 73 -2.86 3.38 -0.96
CA ALA A 73 -2.53 4.67 -1.53
C ALA A 73 -1.55 5.39 -0.61
N THR A 74 -0.44 5.88 -1.16
CA THR A 74 0.53 6.68 -0.40
C THR A 74 0.78 8.01 -1.07
N THR A 75 0.85 9.09 -0.29
CA THR A 75 1.28 10.43 -0.72
C THR A 75 2.26 11.02 0.29
N ARG A 76 3.10 11.96 -0.16
CA ARG A 76 3.92 12.78 0.73
C ARG A 76 3.75 14.23 0.37
N GLU A 77 3.44 15.04 1.37
CA GLU A 77 3.39 16.50 1.29
C GLU A 77 4.29 17.08 2.37
N GLY A 78 5.45 17.60 1.96
CA GLY A 78 6.51 17.99 2.90
C GLY A 78 6.95 16.80 3.75
N ASP A 79 6.79 16.94 5.06
CA ASP A 79 7.15 15.92 6.05
C ASP A 79 5.97 15.00 6.42
N LEU A 80 4.78 15.28 5.90
CA LEU A 80 3.59 14.47 6.15
C LEU A 80 3.47 13.38 5.10
N ARG A 81 3.52 12.14 5.55
CA ARG A 81 3.21 10.94 4.77
C ARG A 81 1.77 10.52 5.08
N THR A 82 0.93 10.46 4.05
CA THR A 82 -0.42 9.93 4.18
C THR A 82 -0.48 8.55 3.55
N THR A 83 -0.95 7.57 4.32
CA THR A 83 -1.24 6.21 3.85
C THR A 83 -2.73 5.96 4.02
N THR A 84 -3.41 5.65 2.92
CA THR A 84 -4.82 5.25 2.94
C THR A 84 -4.92 3.81 2.45
N MET A 85 -5.58 2.95 3.22
CA MET A 85 -5.78 1.55 2.87
C MET A 85 -7.27 1.27 2.72
N LEU A 86 -7.65 0.75 1.56
CA LEU A 86 -8.99 0.19 1.31
C LEU A 86 -8.91 -1.34 1.27
N ASP A 87 -9.87 -2.01 1.87
CA ASP A 87 -10.01 -3.46 1.81
C ASP A 87 -11.48 -3.89 1.67
N ASP A 88 -11.69 -5.12 1.21
CA ASP A 88 -13.00 -5.78 1.08
C ASP A 88 -13.26 -6.81 2.21
N GLY A 89 -12.64 -6.63 3.37
CA GLY A 89 -12.82 -7.51 4.53
C GLY A 89 -14.14 -7.33 5.28
N SER A 90 -14.19 -7.83 6.50
CA SER A 90 -15.40 -7.84 7.33
C SER A 90 -15.93 -6.46 7.72
N GLY A 91 -15.11 -5.41 7.63
CA GLY A 91 -15.43 -4.05 8.06
C GLY A 91 -15.61 -3.89 9.57
N ILE A 92 -15.85 -2.65 9.98
CA ILE A 92 -15.86 -2.17 11.37
C ILE A 92 -17.19 -1.43 11.64
N PRO A 93 -17.95 -1.80 12.69
CA PRO A 93 -19.13 -1.07 13.17
C PRO A 93 -18.85 0.40 13.47
N ALA A 94 -19.82 1.29 13.23
CA ALA A 94 -19.64 2.74 13.37
C ALA A 94 -19.27 3.17 14.80
N ASP A 95 -19.87 2.56 15.82
CA ASP A 95 -19.57 2.75 17.24
C ASP A 95 -18.16 2.29 17.63
N MET A 96 -17.52 1.48 16.78
CA MET A 96 -16.16 0.99 16.97
C MET A 96 -15.09 1.80 16.23
N HIS A 97 -15.46 2.75 15.35
CA HIS A 97 -14.50 3.48 14.50
C HIS A 97 -13.40 4.21 15.29
N GLU A 98 -13.75 4.80 16.44
CA GLU A 98 -12.76 5.41 17.35
C GLU A 98 -12.13 4.36 18.26
N ARG A 99 -12.93 3.44 18.78
CA ARG A 99 -12.53 2.48 19.82
C ARG A 99 -11.51 1.46 19.35
N VAL A 100 -11.47 1.11 18.06
CA VAL A 100 -10.48 0.17 17.51
C VAL A 100 -9.03 0.66 17.64
N PHE A 101 -8.83 1.96 17.84
CA PHE A 101 -7.51 2.54 18.12
C PHE A 101 -7.17 2.59 19.61
N GLU A 102 -8.08 2.22 20.50
CA GLU A 102 -7.79 2.14 21.93
C GLU A 102 -6.95 0.91 22.25
N ALA A 103 -6.14 1.00 23.31
CA ALA A 103 -5.30 -0.11 23.73
C ALA A 103 -6.13 -1.35 24.06
N ARG A 104 -5.66 -2.51 23.57
CA ARG A 104 -6.18 -3.86 23.87
C ARG A 104 -7.52 -4.15 23.23
N VAL A 105 -8.02 -3.29 22.37
CA VAL A 105 -9.28 -3.51 21.64
C VAL A 105 -9.02 -4.44 20.47
N THR A 106 -9.79 -5.52 20.38
CA THR A 106 -9.70 -6.48 19.27
C THR A 106 -10.99 -7.24 19.05
N SER A 107 -11.19 -7.70 17.83
CA SER A 107 -12.20 -8.72 17.48
C SER A 107 -11.62 -10.15 17.48
N LYS A 108 -10.33 -10.31 17.80
CA LYS A 108 -9.51 -11.52 17.57
C LYS A 108 -9.13 -12.25 18.86
N LEU A 109 -10.13 -12.76 19.58
CA LEU A 109 -9.96 -13.37 20.91
C LEU A 109 -9.14 -14.67 20.93
N GLU A 110 -9.16 -15.46 19.86
CA GLU A 110 -8.59 -16.82 19.82
C GLU A 110 -7.29 -16.92 18.99
N SER A 111 -6.82 -15.81 18.45
CA SER A 111 -5.90 -15.82 17.31
C SER A 111 -4.67 -14.95 17.56
N VAL A 112 -3.91 -15.27 18.62
CA VAL A 112 -2.52 -14.80 18.73
C VAL A 112 -1.71 -15.61 17.74
N HIS A 113 -1.38 -14.99 16.61
CA HIS A 113 -0.60 -15.59 15.54
C HIS A 113 0.82 -15.04 15.56
N MET A 114 1.78 -15.91 15.28
CA MET A 114 3.15 -15.53 14.98
C MET A 114 3.36 -15.75 13.50
N ASP A 115 3.70 -14.68 12.79
CA ASP A 115 4.13 -14.75 11.39
C ASP A 115 5.57 -14.24 11.28
N ARG A 116 6.06 -14.09 10.03
CA ARG A 116 7.40 -13.62 9.72
C ARG A 116 7.71 -12.23 10.29
N TRP A 117 6.70 -11.40 10.52
CA TRP A 117 6.82 -10.04 11.04
C TRP A 117 6.62 -9.97 12.56
N GLY A 118 6.39 -11.11 13.21
CA GLY A 118 6.32 -11.24 14.67
C GLY A 118 4.92 -11.59 15.17
N ILE A 119 4.67 -11.32 16.44
CA ILE A 119 3.40 -11.68 17.10
C ILE A 119 2.36 -10.60 16.85
N HIS A 120 1.15 -10.98 16.42
CA HIS A 120 -0.01 -10.09 16.31
C HIS A 120 -1.26 -10.72 16.95
N GLY A 121 -2.37 -9.97 16.96
CA GLY A 121 -3.63 -10.41 17.55
C GLY A 121 -3.85 -9.99 19.01
N ARG A 122 -2.99 -9.12 19.57
CA ARG A 122 -3.10 -8.61 20.96
C ARG A 122 -3.97 -7.36 21.11
N GLY A 123 -4.56 -6.86 20.03
CA GLY A 123 -5.33 -5.60 20.04
C GLY A 123 -4.46 -4.35 20.23
N MET A 124 -3.20 -4.40 19.82
CA MET A 124 -2.24 -3.31 20.02
C MET A 124 -1.78 -2.65 18.73
N ALA A 125 -1.98 -3.27 17.56
CA ALA A 125 -1.49 -2.77 16.27
C ALA A 125 -2.02 -1.38 15.92
N LEU A 126 -3.35 -1.21 15.88
CA LEU A 126 -3.98 0.07 15.55
C LEU A 126 -3.70 1.13 16.63
N PHE A 127 -3.67 0.74 17.91
CA PHE A 127 -3.25 1.63 19.00
C PHE A 127 -1.81 2.12 18.80
N SER A 128 -0.87 1.24 18.49
CA SER A 128 0.54 1.59 18.24
C SER A 128 0.68 2.55 17.06
N ILE A 129 -0.05 2.31 15.97
CA ILE A 129 -0.11 3.22 14.83
C ILE A 129 -0.63 4.59 15.29
N LYS A 130 -1.74 4.64 16.04
CA LYS A 130 -2.33 5.90 16.52
C LYS A 130 -1.38 6.70 17.40
N GLU A 131 -0.61 6.04 18.28
CA GLU A 131 0.34 6.69 19.19
C GLU A 131 1.58 7.26 18.50
N ASN A 132 1.91 6.77 17.29
CA ASN A 132 3.07 7.19 16.51
C ASN A 132 2.71 8.04 15.27
N ALA A 133 1.42 8.19 14.98
CA ALA A 133 0.90 8.96 13.86
C ALA A 133 0.43 10.36 14.32
N VAL A 134 0.45 11.32 13.40
CA VAL A 134 -0.25 12.61 13.57
C VAL A 134 -1.76 12.37 13.64
N SER A 135 -2.26 11.47 12.79
CA SER A 135 -3.62 10.97 12.86
C SER A 135 -3.73 9.54 12.33
N ALA A 136 -4.67 8.79 12.89
CA ALA A 136 -5.10 7.50 12.39
C ALA A 136 -6.61 7.40 12.63
N GLU A 137 -7.37 7.05 11.59
CA GLU A 137 -8.83 7.01 11.62
C GLU A 137 -9.41 5.95 10.68
N VAL A 138 -10.58 5.45 11.04
CA VAL A 138 -11.48 4.76 10.11
C VAL A 138 -12.26 5.85 9.38
N VAL A 139 -11.99 6.03 8.08
CA VAL A 139 -12.66 7.05 7.26
C VAL A 139 -14.06 6.57 6.87
N SER A 140 -14.16 5.31 6.45
CA SER A 140 -15.44 4.68 6.14
C SER A 140 -15.34 3.18 6.35
N SER A 141 -16.31 2.61 7.06
CA SER A 141 -16.43 1.17 7.20
C SER A 141 -17.81 0.82 7.74
N ALA A 142 -18.29 -0.37 7.42
CA ALA A 142 -19.45 -0.96 8.07
C ALA A 142 -19.32 -2.49 8.02
N PRO A 143 -20.04 -3.23 8.87
CA PRO A 143 -20.05 -4.69 8.83
C PRO A 143 -20.40 -5.21 7.43
N GLY A 144 -19.55 -6.09 6.89
CA GLY A 144 -19.67 -6.70 5.56
C GLY A 144 -19.32 -5.78 4.37
N LYS A 145 -18.87 -4.53 4.61
CA LYS A 145 -18.62 -3.54 3.54
C LYS A 145 -17.14 -3.28 3.26
N GLY A 146 -16.23 -3.94 3.96
CA GLY A 146 -14.81 -3.59 3.94
C GLY A 146 -14.50 -2.35 4.77
N SER A 147 -13.27 -1.85 4.66
CA SER A 147 -12.81 -0.69 5.42
C SER A 147 -11.95 0.26 4.59
N ALA A 148 -11.98 1.53 4.98
CA ALA A 148 -11.10 2.60 4.52
C ALA A 148 -10.41 3.20 5.74
N LEU A 149 -9.11 2.95 5.90
CA LEU A 149 -8.29 3.47 6.99
C LEU A 149 -7.34 4.54 6.46
N ARG A 150 -7.24 5.68 7.14
CA ARG A 150 -6.25 6.72 6.81
C ARG A 150 -5.33 6.96 7.99
N VAL A 151 -4.03 6.96 7.71
CA VAL A 151 -2.97 7.21 8.68
C VAL A 151 -2.06 8.31 8.12
N VAL A 152 -1.83 9.35 8.91
CA VAL A 152 -0.92 10.46 8.59
C VAL A 152 0.22 10.45 9.59
N THR A 153 1.46 10.33 9.10
CA THR A 153 2.67 10.29 9.93
C THR A 153 3.57 11.46 9.56
N ASP A 154 4.24 12.05 10.56
CA ASP A 154 5.33 13.00 10.34
C ASP A 154 6.64 12.23 10.25
N VAL A 155 7.34 12.30 9.11
CA VAL A 155 8.58 11.55 8.87
C VAL A 155 9.74 11.98 9.76
N ASN A 156 9.64 13.13 10.44
CA ASN A 156 10.62 13.54 11.45
C ASN A 156 10.39 12.84 12.80
N ALA A 157 9.14 12.49 13.11
CA ALA A 157 8.77 11.80 14.36
C ALA A 157 8.76 10.28 14.20
N LEU A 158 8.22 9.79 13.08
CA LEU A 158 8.22 8.39 12.68
C LEU A 158 8.93 8.26 11.33
N PRO A 159 10.23 7.94 11.31
CA PRO A 159 11.01 7.95 10.08
C PRO A 159 10.48 6.93 9.08
N GLU A 160 10.61 7.25 7.81
CA GLU A 160 10.49 6.31 6.70
C GLU A 160 11.87 5.99 6.14
N ARG A 161 12.03 4.82 5.52
CA ARG A 161 13.32 4.45 4.94
C ARG A 161 13.60 5.22 3.65
N ALA A 162 14.88 5.27 3.27
CA ALA A 162 15.29 5.95 2.04
C ALA A 162 14.73 5.26 0.78
N ASP A 163 14.57 6.05 -0.28
CA ASP A 163 14.08 5.62 -1.59
C ASP A 163 12.71 4.91 -1.53
N GLN A 164 11.63 5.69 -1.50
CA GLN A 164 10.25 5.19 -1.50
C GLN A 164 9.70 4.87 -2.91
N SER A 165 10.58 4.79 -3.92
CA SER A 165 10.16 4.67 -5.32
C SER A 165 10.67 3.42 -6.02
N SER A 166 11.85 2.93 -5.63
CA SER A 166 12.44 1.74 -6.24
C SER A 166 11.75 0.47 -5.77
N TRP A 167 11.58 -0.46 -6.71
CA TRP A 167 11.03 -1.79 -6.46
C TRP A 167 12.15 -2.76 -6.09
N PRO A 168 11.90 -3.72 -5.18
CA PRO A 168 12.84 -4.80 -4.92
C PRO A 168 12.91 -5.78 -6.10
N SER A 169 13.99 -6.54 -6.18
CA SER A 169 14.07 -7.71 -7.06
C SER A 169 13.66 -8.97 -6.29
N VAL A 170 12.85 -9.82 -6.92
CA VAL A 170 12.51 -11.14 -6.38
C VAL A 170 13.52 -12.18 -6.83
N GLY A 171 13.86 -13.05 -5.91
CA GLY A 171 14.62 -14.27 -6.14
C GLY A 171 14.08 -15.37 -5.25
N VAL A 172 14.89 -16.37 -5.01
CA VAL A 172 14.56 -17.50 -4.14
C VAL A 172 15.38 -17.39 -2.86
N ASP A 173 14.77 -17.63 -1.70
CA ASP A 173 15.47 -17.70 -0.42
C ASP A 173 16.11 -19.08 -0.16
N ASP A 174 16.78 -19.24 0.98
CA ASP A 174 17.47 -20.48 1.35
C ASP A 174 16.52 -21.68 1.48
N ASP A 175 15.21 -21.44 1.67
CA ASP A 175 14.16 -22.45 1.78
C ASP A 175 13.46 -22.75 0.44
N GLY A 176 13.93 -22.16 -0.67
CA GLY A 176 13.35 -22.39 -1.99
C GLY A 176 12.09 -21.58 -2.27
N ARG A 177 11.78 -20.54 -1.48
CA ARG A 177 10.56 -19.72 -1.63
C ARG A 177 10.85 -18.39 -2.29
N ASP A 178 9.85 -17.85 -3.00
CA ASP A 178 9.95 -16.51 -3.60
C ASP A 178 10.13 -15.45 -2.51
N ALA A 179 11.20 -14.66 -2.58
CA ALA A 179 11.52 -13.64 -1.60
C ALA A 179 12.12 -12.38 -2.25
N CYS A 180 11.95 -11.22 -1.60
CA CYS A 180 12.65 -10.00 -1.98
C CYS A 180 14.13 -10.07 -1.57
N VAL A 181 15.02 -10.28 -2.54
CA VAL A 181 16.46 -10.52 -2.29
C VAL A 181 17.34 -9.26 -2.40
N ARG A 182 16.92 -8.26 -3.17
CA ARG A 182 17.65 -6.97 -3.31
C ARG A 182 16.68 -5.81 -3.39
N GLY A 183 17.20 -4.60 -3.15
CA GLY A 183 16.46 -3.35 -3.21
C GLY A 183 16.23 -2.73 -1.83
N PRO A 184 15.80 -1.46 -1.78
CA PRO A 184 15.61 -0.73 -0.53
C PRO A 184 14.50 -1.38 0.30
N HIS A 185 14.62 -1.28 1.62
CA HIS A 185 13.61 -1.77 2.56
C HIS A 185 12.46 -0.79 2.77
N ASN A 186 11.97 -0.19 1.69
CA ASN A 186 10.94 0.85 1.67
C ASN A 186 9.50 0.29 1.74
N ILE A 187 8.50 1.17 1.69
CA ILE A 187 7.08 0.80 1.68
C ILE A 187 6.76 -0.16 0.53
N VAL A 188 7.35 0.07 -0.65
CA VAL A 188 7.17 -0.80 -1.81
C VAL A 188 7.59 -2.23 -1.48
N ARG A 189 8.77 -2.42 -0.90
CA ARG A 189 9.28 -3.72 -0.47
C ARG A 189 8.43 -4.34 0.61
N THR A 190 7.96 -3.56 1.60
CA THR A 190 7.01 -4.02 2.62
C THR A 190 5.75 -4.63 1.98
N CYS A 191 5.13 -3.95 1.02
CA CYS A 191 4.00 -4.51 0.27
C CYS A 191 4.38 -5.73 -0.57
N CYS A 192 5.60 -5.78 -1.12
CA CYS A 192 6.09 -6.91 -1.91
C CYS A 192 6.29 -8.17 -1.06
N GLU A 193 6.97 -8.05 0.09
CA GLU A 193 7.20 -9.14 1.02
C GLU A 193 5.86 -9.70 1.52
N PHE A 194 4.92 -8.82 1.89
CA PHE A 194 3.57 -9.23 2.25
C PHE A 194 2.85 -9.96 1.12
N ALA A 195 2.87 -9.42 -0.11
CA ALA A 195 2.17 -10.01 -1.24
C ALA A 195 2.76 -11.36 -1.70
N LEU A 196 4.05 -11.61 -1.44
CA LEU A 196 4.69 -12.90 -1.70
C LEU A 196 4.29 -13.95 -0.65
N GLU A 197 4.30 -13.57 0.63
CA GLU A 197 3.92 -14.45 1.74
C GLU A 197 2.43 -14.83 1.65
N GLU A 198 1.56 -13.85 1.39
CA GLU A 198 0.09 -14.01 1.35
C GLU A 198 -0.44 -14.36 -0.04
N ARG A 199 0.44 -14.88 -0.91
CA ARG A 199 0.10 -15.21 -2.29
C ARG A 199 -0.99 -16.29 -2.32
N GLY A 200 -2.11 -15.95 -2.97
CA GLY A 200 -3.30 -16.83 -3.04
C GLY A 200 -4.33 -16.56 -1.95
N THR A 201 -3.93 -15.90 -0.86
CA THR A 201 -4.83 -15.42 0.20
C THR A 201 -5.45 -14.09 -0.19
N CYS A 202 -4.64 -13.08 -0.52
CA CYS A 202 -5.11 -11.76 -0.90
C CYS A 202 -4.21 -11.09 -1.95
N GLU A 203 -4.75 -10.09 -2.64
CA GLU A 203 -4.03 -9.28 -3.62
C GLU A 203 -3.82 -7.86 -3.11
N VAL A 204 -2.58 -7.39 -3.18
CA VAL A 204 -2.22 -6.01 -2.82
C VAL A 204 -1.99 -5.16 -4.07
N TYR A 205 -2.51 -3.94 -4.05
CA TYR A 205 -2.30 -2.91 -5.06
C TYR A 205 -1.69 -1.68 -4.39
N LEU A 206 -0.56 -1.18 -4.89
CA LEU A 206 0.16 -0.05 -4.31
C LEU A 206 0.34 1.06 -5.36
N GLY A 207 -0.01 2.30 -5.01
CA GLY A 207 0.22 3.46 -5.87
C GLY A 207 -0.21 4.79 -5.26
N SER A 208 -0.37 5.79 -6.11
CA SER A 208 -0.98 7.07 -5.74
C SER A 208 -2.50 6.94 -5.53
N PRO A 209 -3.18 7.91 -4.86
CA PRO A 209 -4.63 7.89 -4.72
C PRO A 209 -5.37 7.76 -6.05
N ALA A 210 -4.89 8.44 -7.09
CA ALA A 210 -5.48 8.40 -8.41
C ALA A 210 -5.38 7.00 -9.06
N GLU A 211 -4.22 6.35 -8.92
CA GLU A 211 -4.01 4.98 -9.42
C GLU A 211 -4.83 3.96 -8.63
N VAL A 212 -4.90 4.12 -7.30
CA VAL A 212 -5.74 3.27 -6.45
C VAL A 212 -7.22 3.39 -6.82
N VAL A 213 -7.75 4.61 -6.98
CA VAL A 213 -9.14 4.81 -7.40
C VAL A 213 -9.39 4.24 -8.79
N ALA A 214 -8.49 4.46 -9.75
CA ALA A 214 -8.60 3.88 -11.09
C ALA A 214 -8.62 2.34 -11.04
N THR A 215 -7.82 1.75 -10.16
CA THR A 215 -7.73 0.29 -10.00
C THR A 215 -8.97 -0.27 -9.33
N ALA A 216 -9.39 0.30 -8.19
CA ALA A 216 -10.58 -0.10 -7.46
C ALA A 216 -11.82 0.03 -8.35
N ARG A 217 -12.00 1.17 -9.04
CA ARG A 217 -13.09 1.36 -10.01
C ARG A 217 -13.08 0.31 -11.11
N ALA A 218 -11.91 -0.04 -11.65
CA ALA A 218 -11.82 -1.02 -12.74
C ALA A 218 -12.11 -2.46 -12.28
N ARG A 219 -11.80 -2.79 -11.02
CA ARG A 219 -11.79 -4.19 -10.51
C ARG A 219 -12.91 -4.51 -9.52
N ALA A 220 -13.58 -3.52 -8.95
CA ALA A 220 -14.66 -3.73 -8.01
C ALA A 220 -15.75 -4.60 -8.63
N ARG A 221 -16.18 -5.63 -7.88
CA ARG A 221 -17.36 -6.40 -8.23
C ARG A 221 -18.60 -5.55 -7.96
N GLN A 222 -19.60 -5.68 -8.81
CA GLN A 222 -20.91 -5.12 -8.56
C GLN A 222 -21.68 -6.14 -7.72
N SER A 223 -22.06 -5.75 -6.50
CA SER A 223 -22.91 -6.55 -5.63
C SER A 223 -24.39 -6.33 -5.94
N VAL A 224 -24.70 -5.22 -6.61
CA VAL A 224 -26.06 -4.77 -6.95
C VAL A 224 -26.19 -4.64 -8.48
N ASP A 225 -27.33 -5.06 -9.03
CA ASP A 225 -27.61 -4.91 -10.47
C ASP A 225 -27.83 -3.43 -10.84
N GLY A 226 -27.62 -3.08 -12.11
CA GLY A 226 -27.69 -1.70 -12.58
C GLY A 226 -29.05 -1.02 -12.34
N SER A 227 -30.15 -1.78 -12.35
CA SER A 227 -31.49 -1.27 -12.03
C SER A 227 -31.64 -0.94 -10.55
N ASP A 228 -31.01 -1.74 -9.68
CA ASP A 228 -31.14 -1.61 -8.23
C ASP A 228 -30.32 -0.42 -7.70
N LEU A 229 -29.25 -0.05 -8.40
CA LEU A 229 -28.50 1.19 -8.15
C LEU A 229 -29.37 2.45 -8.29
N LEU A 230 -30.42 2.44 -9.13
CA LEU A 230 -31.33 3.58 -9.30
C LEU A 230 -32.20 3.83 -8.06
N PHE A 231 -32.32 2.83 -7.17
CA PHE A 231 -33.11 2.90 -5.95
C PHE A 231 -32.25 3.12 -4.70
N ILE A 232 -30.94 3.32 -4.86
CA ILE A 232 -30.03 3.61 -3.76
C ILE A 232 -29.97 5.12 -3.55
N ASP A 233 -30.41 5.58 -2.37
CA ASP A 233 -30.40 6.99 -2.00
C ASP A 233 -28.99 7.56 -1.79
N SER A 234 -28.03 6.70 -1.40
CA SER A 234 -26.63 7.07 -1.19
C SER A 234 -25.69 5.89 -1.45
N LEU A 235 -24.60 6.16 -2.17
CA LEU A 235 -23.54 5.19 -2.41
C LEU A 235 -22.87 4.68 -1.13
N ASP A 236 -23.05 5.35 0.02
CA ASP A 236 -22.56 4.86 1.32
C ASP A 236 -23.20 3.53 1.75
N GLN A 237 -24.33 3.18 1.14
CA GLN A 237 -24.96 1.88 1.32
C GLN A 237 -24.16 0.73 0.69
N LEU A 238 -23.33 1.02 -0.31
CA LEU A 238 -22.50 0.02 -0.99
C LEU A 238 -21.21 -0.29 -0.22
N PRO A 239 -20.59 -1.47 -0.48
CA PRO A 239 -19.22 -1.76 -0.07
C PRO A 239 -18.24 -0.65 -0.47
N VAL A 240 -17.25 -0.38 0.39
CA VAL A 240 -16.31 0.77 0.26
C VAL A 240 -15.70 0.87 -1.14
N ILE A 241 -15.18 -0.23 -1.66
CA ILE A 241 -14.50 -0.25 -2.97
C ILE A 241 -15.53 -0.11 -4.11
N GLU A 242 -16.75 -0.63 -3.93
CA GLU A 242 -17.81 -0.58 -4.95
C GLU A 242 -18.32 0.84 -5.20
N ARG A 243 -18.30 1.72 -4.20
CA ARG A 243 -18.68 3.15 -4.36
C ARG A 243 -17.92 3.83 -5.49
N LEU A 244 -16.62 3.53 -5.61
CA LEU A 244 -15.75 4.07 -6.66
C LEU A 244 -16.11 3.55 -8.05
N ARG A 245 -16.76 2.39 -8.17
CA ARG A 245 -17.29 1.86 -9.43
C ARG A 245 -18.69 2.39 -9.72
N ALA A 246 -19.53 2.52 -8.70
CA ALA A 246 -20.91 2.99 -8.84
C ALA A 246 -21.00 4.48 -9.22
N ALA A 247 -20.00 5.30 -8.87
CA ALA A 247 -19.98 6.71 -9.25
C ALA A 247 -20.18 6.91 -10.76
N ALA A 248 -21.16 7.72 -11.14
CA ALA A 248 -21.62 7.94 -12.50
C ALA A 248 -20.66 8.83 -13.30
N ASP A 249 -20.10 9.86 -12.67
CA ASP A 249 -19.23 10.85 -13.31
C ASP A 249 -17.98 11.22 -12.49
N ALA A 250 -17.18 12.14 -13.02
CA ALA A 250 -15.92 12.56 -12.39
C ALA A 250 -16.13 13.32 -11.08
N ARG A 251 -17.22 14.07 -10.95
CA ARG A 251 -17.52 14.82 -9.73
C ARG A 251 -17.91 13.85 -8.62
N GLU A 252 -18.86 12.95 -8.91
CA GLU A 252 -19.29 11.93 -7.95
C GLU A 252 -18.13 10.99 -7.59
N LEU A 253 -17.29 10.61 -8.57
CA LEU A 253 -16.10 9.80 -8.30
C LEU A 253 -15.14 10.49 -7.33
N ARG A 254 -14.94 11.81 -7.49
CA ARG A 254 -14.10 12.60 -6.58
C ARG A 254 -14.71 12.67 -5.18
N GLU A 255 -16.01 12.91 -5.08
CA GLU A 255 -16.74 12.97 -3.81
C GLU A 255 -16.66 11.63 -3.06
N GLN A 256 -16.87 10.51 -3.77
CA GLN A 256 -16.71 9.16 -3.19
C GLN A 256 -15.25 8.81 -2.88
N ALA A 257 -14.27 9.28 -3.66
CA ALA A 257 -12.87 9.09 -3.32
C ALA A 257 -12.48 9.83 -2.04
N ALA A 258 -12.92 11.08 -1.90
CA ALA A 258 -12.67 11.89 -0.70
C ALA A 258 -13.35 11.29 0.54
N SER A 259 -14.57 10.77 0.43
CA SER A 259 -15.25 10.07 1.55
C SER A 259 -14.56 8.78 1.98
N LEU A 260 -13.60 8.27 1.20
CA LEU A 260 -12.73 7.13 1.51
C LEU A 260 -11.30 7.55 1.87
N GLY A 261 -11.02 8.85 1.98
CA GLY A 261 -9.70 9.41 2.31
C GLY A 261 -8.73 9.50 1.14
N LEU A 262 -9.22 9.37 -0.10
CA LEU A 262 -8.42 9.41 -1.33
C LEU A 262 -8.59 10.75 -2.04
N GLU A 263 -7.80 11.74 -1.61
CA GLU A 263 -7.87 13.09 -2.16
C GLU A 263 -7.31 13.18 -3.60
N MET A 264 -8.04 13.89 -4.46
CA MET A 264 -7.59 14.23 -5.80
C MET A 264 -8.35 15.42 -6.41
N SER A 265 -7.74 16.05 -7.41
CA SER A 265 -8.40 17.10 -8.19
C SER A 265 -9.49 16.54 -9.10
N GLU A 266 -10.49 17.35 -9.41
CA GLU A 266 -11.56 17.01 -10.38
C GLU A 266 -10.99 16.68 -11.77
N ARG A 267 -9.93 17.38 -12.19
CA ARG A 267 -9.17 17.05 -13.41
C ARG A 267 -8.65 15.61 -13.37
N THR A 268 -8.16 15.16 -12.22
CA THR A 268 -7.65 13.79 -12.06
C THR A 268 -8.79 12.78 -12.10
N ALA A 269 -9.93 13.05 -11.47
CA ALA A 269 -11.11 12.21 -11.57
C ALA A 269 -11.60 12.06 -13.03
N HIS A 270 -11.61 13.15 -13.80
CA HIS A 270 -11.90 13.08 -15.24
C HIS A 270 -10.92 12.18 -16.01
N ARG A 271 -9.62 12.23 -15.68
CA ARG A 271 -8.61 11.34 -16.29
C ARG A 271 -8.84 9.88 -15.94
N ILE A 272 -9.38 9.58 -14.75
CA ILE A 272 -9.76 8.22 -14.37
C ILE A 272 -10.99 7.77 -15.17
N VAL A 273 -12.06 8.56 -15.17
CA VAL A 273 -13.31 8.23 -15.90
C VAL A 273 -13.07 8.06 -17.40
N SER A 274 -12.19 8.86 -17.99
CA SER A 274 -11.80 8.75 -19.40
C SER A 274 -10.73 7.68 -19.69
N GLY A 275 -10.30 6.89 -18.70
CA GLY A 275 -9.35 5.80 -18.87
C GLY A 275 -7.90 6.22 -19.16
N GLN A 276 -7.55 7.49 -18.92
CA GLN A 276 -6.18 7.99 -19.09
C GLN A 276 -5.24 7.55 -17.96
N ILE A 277 -5.77 7.28 -16.77
CA ILE A 277 -5.03 6.66 -15.67
C ILE A 277 -5.26 5.16 -15.73
N ARG A 278 -4.19 4.41 -15.98
CA ARG A 278 -4.25 2.96 -16.12
C ARG A 278 -4.37 2.30 -14.74
N PRO A 279 -5.29 1.32 -14.57
CA PRO A 279 -5.32 0.48 -13.39
C PRO A 279 -3.97 -0.19 -13.12
N LEU A 280 -3.62 -0.27 -11.85
CA LEU A 280 -2.43 -0.96 -11.36
C LEU A 280 -2.56 -2.46 -11.58
N ARG A 281 -1.40 -3.11 -11.69
CA ARG A 281 -1.29 -4.56 -11.52
C ARG A 281 -1.14 -4.85 -10.03
N SER A 282 -1.54 -6.05 -9.60
CA SER A 282 -1.22 -6.48 -8.24
C SER A 282 0.29 -6.52 -8.05
N VAL A 283 0.74 -6.24 -6.83
CA VAL A 283 2.15 -6.22 -6.44
C VAL A 283 2.82 -7.55 -6.84
N ALA A 284 2.20 -8.68 -6.51
CA ALA A 284 2.69 -10.01 -6.90
C ALA A 284 2.86 -10.16 -8.43
N SER A 285 1.88 -9.73 -9.22
CA SER A 285 1.95 -9.82 -10.70
C SER A 285 3.04 -8.93 -11.30
N ARG A 286 3.38 -7.82 -10.65
CA ARG A 286 4.46 -6.93 -11.09
C ARG A 286 5.84 -7.56 -10.81
N LEU A 287 5.96 -8.26 -9.68
CA LEU A 287 7.21 -8.91 -9.27
C LEU A 287 7.54 -10.13 -10.14
N THR A 288 6.58 -11.01 -10.40
CA THR A 288 6.81 -12.23 -11.20
C THR A 288 7.28 -11.90 -12.62
N ARG A 289 6.71 -10.88 -13.26
CA ARG A 289 7.13 -10.48 -14.60
C ARG A 289 8.54 -9.88 -14.63
N THR A 290 8.92 -9.15 -13.57
CA THR A 290 10.28 -8.62 -13.43
C THR A 290 11.27 -9.77 -13.23
N SER A 291 10.88 -10.84 -12.52
CA SER A 291 11.69 -12.05 -12.37
C SER A 291 11.83 -12.85 -13.68
N GLU A 292 10.80 -12.91 -14.52
CA GLU A 292 10.86 -13.56 -15.85
C GLU A 292 11.74 -12.76 -16.84
N ASP A 293 11.63 -11.42 -16.80
CA ASP A 293 12.48 -10.52 -17.58
C ASP A 293 13.96 -10.60 -17.15
N LEU A 294 14.24 -10.94 -15.87
CA LEU A 294 15.60 -11.12 -15.31
C LEU A 294 16.11 -12.58 -15.40
N GLY A 295 15.21 -13.57 -15.41
CA GLY A 295 15.50 -15.01 -15.45
C GLY A 295 15.63 -15.60 -16.86
N SER A 296 15.27 -14.84 -17.90
CA SER A 296 15.43 -15.22 -19.31
C SER A 296 16.76 -14.78 -19.94
N ALA A 297 17.86 -14.86 -19.18
CA ALA A 297 19.22 -14.77 -19.74
C ALA A 297 19.69 -16.11 -20.34
N GLY A 298 18.81 -16.80 -21.07
CA GLY A 298 19.19 -17.83 -22.05
C GLY A 298 19.42 -17.15 -23.42
N PRO A 299 20.22 -17.74 -24.32
CA PRO A 299 20.53 -17.12 -25.60
C PRO A 299 19.23 -16.89 -26.39
N ARG A 300 18.84 -15.62 -26.53
CA ARG A 300 17.64 -15.23 -27.25
C ARG A 300 17.81 -15.59 -28.73
N GLU A 301 17.06 -16.58 -29.19
CA GLU A 301 16.73 -16.70 -30.61
C GLU A 301 15.95 -15.45 -31.00
N VAL A 302 16.51 -14.70 -31.93
CA VAL A 302 15.98 -13.41 -32.37
C VAL A 302 14.79 -13.66 -33.28
N ASP A 303 13.58 -13.39 -32.79
CA ASP A 303 12.38 -13.34 -33.62
C ASP A 303 12.30 -11.98 -34.33
N LEU A 304 12.78 -11.95 -35.58
CA LEU A 304 13.03 -10.75 -36.40
C LEU A 304 11.76 -10.03 -36.90
N VAL A 305 10.55 -10.41 -36.47
CA VAL A 305 9.31 -9.95 -37.12
C VAL A 305 8.47 -8.98 -36.27
N ARG A 306 8.82 -8.71 -35.00
CA ARG A 306 7.92 -7.94 -34.09
C ARG A 306 8.44 -6.68 -33.40
N ASP A 307 9.62 -6.16 -33.74
CA ASP A 307 10.12 -4.93 -33.09
C ASP A 307 10.01 -3.68 -33.98
N ARG A 308 8.84 -3.02 -33.93
CA ARG A 308 8.64 -1.66 -34.46
C ARG A 308 7.97 -0.78 -33.40
N ARG A 309 8.75 -0.21 -32.47
CA ARG A 309 8.43 1.06 -31.75
C ARG A 309 9.53 1.53 -30.77
N GLY A 310 10.75 1.70 -31.26
CA GLY A 310 11.79 2.48 -30.57
C GLY A 310 12.44 3.45 -31.55
N LEU A 311 12.68 4.69 -31.13
CA LEU A 311 13.54 5.61 -31.87
C LEU A 311 14.94 5.00 -31.91
N ARG A 312 15.38 4.57 -33.09
CA ARG A 312 16.73 4.08 -33.32
C ARG A 312 17.45 5.12 -34.18
N VAL A 313 18.54 5.64 -33.65
CA VAL A 313 19.45 6.56 -34.36
C VAL A 313 20.63 5.72 -34.84
N ALA A 314 21.11 5.94 -36.06
CA ALA A 314 22.23 5.17 -36.57
C ALA A 314 23.49 5.45 -35.74
N PRO A 315 24.39 4.48 -35.53
CA PRO A 315 25.62 4.70 -34.75
C PRO A 315 26.45 5.89 -35.26
N ASP A 316 26.57 6.03 -36.58
CA ASP A 316 27.31 7.14 -37.20
C ASP A 316 26.69 8.51 -36.87
N ASP A 317 25.35 8.59 -36.83
CA ASP A 317 24.62 9.82 -36.46
C ASP A 317 24.76 10.13 -34.95
N VAL A 318 24.90 9.10 -34.11
CA VAL A 318 25.13 9.26 -32.66
C VAL A 318 26.53 9.84 -32.41
N ASP A 319 27.52 9.37 -33.16
CA ASP A 319 28.90 9.84 -33.06
C ASP A 319 29.04 11.28 -33.60
N GLU A 320 28.39 11.60 -34.72
CA GLU A 320 28.34 12.98 -35.24
C GLU A 320 27.65 13.92 -34.24
N PHE A 321 26.51 13.50 -33.68
CA PHE A 321 25.80 14.28 -32.68
C PHE A 321 26.62 14.51 -31.40
N SER A 322 27.37 13.51 -30.94
CA SER A 322 28.27 13.64 -29.80
C SER A 322 29.33 14.74 -30.03
N ARG A 323 29.97 14.75 -31.21
CA ARG A 323 30.99 15.74 -31.57
C ARG A 323 30.43 17.16 -31.65
N VAL A 324 29.19 17.32 -32.14
CA VAL A 324 28.52 18.63 -32.17
C VAL A 324 28.27 19.13 -30.74
N MET A 325 27.80 18.25 -29.85
CA MET A 325 27.55 18.58 -28.44
C MET A 325 28.83 18.89 -27.67
N GLU A 326 29.94 18.22 -27.97
CA GLU A 326 31.26 18.53 -27.41
C GLU A 326 31.71 19.96 -27.78
N ARG A 327 31.58 20.33 -29.06
CA ARG A 327 31.93 21.68 -29.53
C ARG A 327 31.04 22.74 -28.87
N ASP A 328 29.75 22.49 -28.76
CA ASP A 328 28.82 23.47 -28.19
C ASP A 328 28.97 23.59 -26.65
N PHE A 329 29.53 22.57 -25.99
CA PHE A 329 29.90 22.63 -24.56
C PHE A 329 31.01 23.66 -24.29
N ALA A 330 31.78 24.10 -25.30
CA ALA A 330 32.81 25.12 -25.16
C ALA A 330 32.30 26.43 -24.53
N LEU A 331 31.03 26.78 -24.75
CA LEU A 331 30.40 27.95 -24.14
C LEU A 331 30.38 27.88 -22.60
N LEU A 332 30.13 26.70 -22.05
CA LEU A 332 30.12 26.45 -20.60
C LEU A 332 31.53 26.21 -20.07
N ALA A 333 32.37 25.54 -20.86
CA ALA A 333 33.78 25.32 -20.54
C ALA A 333 34.51 26.65 -20.27
N ASP A 334 34.34 27.65 -21.14
CA ASP A 334 35.02 28.94 -21.04
C ASP A 334 34.49 29.80 -19.88
N ARG A 335 33.16 29.81 -19.67
CA ARG A 335 32.53 30.63 -18.60
C ARG A 335 32.75 30.10 -17.20
N TYR A 336 32.90 28.78 -17.06
CA TYR A 336 32.97 28.10 -15.77
C TYR A 336 34.28 27.34 -15.58
N TYR A 337 35.27 27.55 -16.46
CA TYR A 337 36.59 26.88 -16.44
C TYR A 337 36.48 25.35 -16.32
N LEU A 338 35.55 24.75 -17.06
CA LEU A 338 35.29 23.32 -17.03
C LEU A 338 36.08 22.61 -18.13
N THR A 339 36.67 21.47 -17.80
CA THR A 339 37.34 20.60 -18.78
C THR A 339 36.58 19.28 -18.87
N LEU A 340 36.38 18.77 -20.09
CA LEU A 340 35.75 17.45 -20.29
C LEU A 340 36.79 16.34 -20.04
N ALA A 341 36.38 15.29 -19.34
CA ALA A 341 37.18 14.10 -19.10
C ALA A 341 37.20 13.14 -20.31
N GLY A 342 36.32 13.34 -21.28
CA GLY A 342 36.22 12.58 -22.52
C GLY A 342 35.03 13.01 -23.38
N GLU A 343 34.84 12.33 -24.51
CA GLU A 343 33.72 12.61 -25.44
C GLU A 343 32.35 12.41 -24.76
N PRO A 344 31.35 13.27 -25.04
CA PRO A 344 30.02 13.13 -24.48
C PRO A 344 29.38 11.77 -24.80
N ARG A 345 28.76 11.13 -23.81
CA ARG A 345 28.10 9.85 -24.00
C ARG A 345 26.64 10.06 -24.37
N VAL A 346 26.25 9.63 -25.56
CA VAL A 346 24.88 9.73 -26.07
C VAL A 346 24.20 8.36 -25.98
N ARG A 347 23.05 8.29 -25.31
CA ARG A 347 22.24 7.07 -25.19
C ARG A 347 20.81 7.32 -25.67
N VAL A 348 20.34 6.48 -26.59
CA VAL A 348 18.96 6.50 -27.10
C VAL A 348 18.19 5.31 -26.55
N THR A 349 17.13 5.57 -25.78
CA THR A 349 16.29 4.51 -25.21
C THR A 349 14.82 4.84 -25.41
N GLY A 350 14.09 3.99 -26.14
CA GLY A 350 12.66 4.17 -26.39
C GLY A 350 12.38 5.45 -27.20
N SER A 351 11.88 6.50 -26.54
CA SER A 351 11.63 7.83 -27.13
C SER A 351 12.44 8.95 -26.46
N ARG A 352 13.58 8.61 -25.84
CA ARG A 352 14.42 9.53 -25.08
C ARG A 352 15.87 9.45 -25.57
N VAL A 353 16.49 10.62 -25.75
CA VAL A 353 17.94 10.77 -25.95
C VAL A 353 18.51 11.41 -24.68
N THR A 354 19.57 10.82 -24.14
CA THR A 354 20.30 11.34 -22.97
C THR A 354 21.75 11.56 -23.35
N VAL A 355 22.28 12.76 -23.09
CA VAL A 355 23.69 13.12 -23.30
C VAL A 355 24.32 13.37 -21.94
N THR A 356 25.45 12.73 -21.67
CA THR A 356 26.20 12.86 -20.42
C THR A 356 27.58 13.43 -20.71
N PHE A 357 27.93 14.51 -20.01
CA PHE A 357 29.24 15.15 -20.07
C PHE A 357 29.98 14.82 -18.78
N ASP A 358 31.08 14.06 -18.88
CA ASP A 358 31.94 13.77 -17.74
C ASP A 358 32.98 14.89 -17.63
N LEU A 359 33.06 15.56 -16.47
CA LEU A 359 33.99 16.67 -16.24
C LEU A 359 35.26 16.17 -15.55
N ALA A 360 36.41 16.68 -15.98
CA ALA A 360 37.68 16.46 -15.31
C ALA A 360 37.72 17.27 -13.99
N PRO A 361 38.41 16.76 -12.95
CA PRO A 361 38.63 17.53 -11.73
C PRO A 361 39.40 18.80 -12.07
N SER A 362 38.96 19.94 -11.53
CA SER A 362 39.70 21.19 -11.59
C SER A 362 40.96 21.08 -10.72
N ASP A 363 42.13 21.41 -11.27
CA ASP A 363 43.34 21.64 -10.46
C ASP A 363 43.26 22.96 -9.69
#